data_AF-A0A521QXS5-F1
#
_entry.id   AF-A0A521QXS5-F1
#
_cell.length_a   1.000
_cell.length_b   1.000
_cell.length_c   1.000
_cell.angle_alpha   90.00
_cell.angle_beta   90.00
_cell.angle_gamma   90.00
#
_symmetry.space_group_name_H-M   'P 1'
#
loop_
_entity.id
_entity.type
_entity.pdbx_description
1 polymer ?
#
loop_
_entity_poly.entity_id
_entity_poly.type
_entity_poly.pdbx_seq_one_letter_code
_entity_poly.pdbx_strand_id
1 'polypeptide(L)'
;MPALQAHDLDGLRRFLAIRSHTEALAAPLSAEDQTVQSMADTSPTKWHLAHTTWFFETFVLRPHAGGYEVFDPAYEYLFNSYYEAVGPRHPRPQRGLITRPGIDEVMAYRRHVTDAMTAFLSVGNASNAGDIVELGLQHEQQHQELILMDIKHALSLNPIKPAYRAPSGRTGEARALAWREFEPGLVEVGHDGRGFAFDNEGPRHRTWLDAFALALRPVNCSEFLGFIEDGGYRRPEFWLSAGWDCVGQRGWQAPLYWEPHDGTWMIYTLSGLEPLDPMRPVCHVSAFEAAAFAKWAGKRLPREAEWEVGAPMLDGLGEVWEWTASPYVAYPGYREPPGAIGEYNGKFMANQMVLRGGCAVTPRGHVRPTYRNFFPPDARWMFGGIRLAEDLQ
;
A
#
# COMPACT_ATOMS: atom_id res chain seq x y z
N MET A 1 -6.38 13.21 -23.27
CA MET A 1 -5.07 13.84 -23.50
C MET A 1 -4.08 13.18 -22.54
N PRO A 2 -2.90 12.73 -23.01
CA PRO A 2 -1.96 12.02 -22.15
C PRO A 2 -1.33 13.04 -21.20
N ALA A 3 -1.52 12.83 -19.89
CA ALA A 3 -1.06 13.75 -18.86
C ALA A 3 0.44 13.56 -18.57
N LEU A 4 1.25 13.94 -19.55
CA LEU A 4 2.35 14.87 -19.33
C LEU A 4 1.94 16.18 -19.99
N GLN A 5 0.95 16.85 -19.41
CA GLN A 5 0.48 18.15 -19.92
C GLN A 5 0.49 19.19 -18.82
N ALA A 6 1.69 19.65 -18.49
CA ALA A 6 1.99 21.06 -18.27
C ALA A 6 3.52 21.25 -18.33
N HIS A 7 3.96 21.72 -19.50
CA HIS A 7 5.31 22.16 -19.86
C HIS A 7 6.24 22.51 -18.69
N ASP A 8 7.31 21.73 -18.52
CA ASP A 8 8.53 21.83 -17.68
C ASP A 8 8.42 22.28 -16.21
N LEU A 9 7.64 23.30 -15.87
CA LEU A 9 7.55 23.83 -14.52
C LEU A 9 6.55 23.08 -13.63
N ASP A 10 5.53 22.43 -14.18
CA ASP A 10 4.56 21.67 -13.39
C ASP A 10 5.06 20.26 -13.05
N GLY A 11 5.70 19.58 -14.01
CA GLY A 11 6.35 18.29 -13.80
C GLY A 11 7.51 18.36 -12.80
N LEU A 12 8.39 19.36 -12.94
CA LEU A 12 9.48 19.57 -11.99
C LEU A 12 8.97 19.89 -10.57
N ARG A 13 7.97 20.79 -10.44
CA ARG A 13 7.36 21.09 -9.14
C ARG A 13 6.74 19.85 -8.50
N ARG A 14 6.05 19.02 -9.28
CA ARG A 14 5.46 17.77 -8.78
C ARG A 14 6.54 16.76 -8.36
N PHE A 15 7.59 16.60 -9.15
CA PHE A 15 8.74 15.77 -8.78
C PHE A 15 9.33 16.23 -7.45
N LEU A 16 9.69 17.50 -7.32
CA LEU A 16 10.28 18.05 -6.08
C LEU A 16 9.32 17.92 -4.88
N ALA A 17 8.02 18.14 -5.08
CA ALA A 17 7.03 17.97 -4.02
C ALA A 17 6.93 16.52 -3.53
N ILE A 18 6.94 15.53 -4.45
CA ILE A 18 6.93 14.10 -4.09
C ILE A 18 8.23 13.72 -3.37
N ARG A 19 9.39 14.14 -3.89
CA ARG A 19 10.71 13.90 -3.27
C ARG A 19 10.78 14.46 -1.85
N SER A 20 10.34 15.71 -1.67
CA SER A 20 10.32 16.39 -0.37
C SER A 20 9.33 15.74 0.59
N HIS A 21 8.19 15.23 0.11
CA HIS A 21 7.25 14.52 0.97
C HIS A 21 7.87 13.25 1.55
N THR A 22 8.59 12.45 0.75
CA THR A 22 9.32 11.27 1.23
C THR A 22 10.33 11.61 2.32
N GLU A 23 11.07 12.73 2.16
CA GLU A 23 12.03 13.20 3.16
C GLU A 23 11.33 13.67 4.45
N ALA A 24 10.19 14.35 4.33
CA ALA A 24 9.39 14.76 5.48
C ALA A 24 8.85 13.57 6.29
N LEU A 25 8.58 12.43 5.63
CA LEU A 25 8.19 11.19 6.32
C LEU A 25 9.36 10.54 7.08
N ALA A 26 10.60 10.73 6.61
CA ALA A 26 11.78 10.20 7.29
C ALA A 26 12.32 11.15 8.37
N ALA A 27 12.05 12.44 8.27
CA ALA A 27 12.63 13.48 9.13
C ALA A 27 12.44 13.28 10.66
N PRO A 28 11.31 12.73 11.16
CA PRO A 28 11.15 12.47 12.59
C PRO A 28 12.00 11.31 13.14
N LEU A 29 12.64 10.52 12.27
CA LEU A 29 13.28 9.26 12.64
C LEU A 29 14.79 9.41 12.84
N SER A 30 15.31 8.77 13.90
CA SER A 30 16.75 8.74 14.14
C SER A 30 17.49 7.82 13.14
N ALA A 31 18.82 7.85 13.13
CA ALA A 31 19.60 6.95 12.28
C ALA A 31 19.36 5.46 12.63
N GLU A 32 19.10 5.16 13.90
CA GLU A 32 18.77 3.83 14.41
C GLU A 32 17.42 3.36 13.88
N ASP A 33 16.38 4.20 13.99
CA ASP A 33 15.05 3.92 13.48
C ASP A 33 15.06 3.66 11.96
N GLN A 34 15.90 4.39 11.23
CA GLN A 34 15.97 4.26 9.78
C GLN A 34 16.79 3.05 9.29
N THR A 35 17.42 2.29 10.20
CA THR A 35 18.26 1.12 9.88
C THR A 35 17.58 -0.21 10.18
N VAL A 36 16.62 -0.25 11.09
CA VAL A 36 15.99 -1.50 11.54
C VAL A 36 15.09 -2.12 10.46
N GLN A 37 15.11 -3.46 10.39
CA GLN A 37 14.14 -4.26 9.64
C GLN A 37 13.40 -5.16 10.63
N SER A 38 12.14 -4.83 10.90
CA SER A 38 11.33 -5.45 11.95
C SER A 38 10.72 -6.80 11.55
N MET A 39 10.65 -7.10 10.25
CA MET A 39 10.36 -8.43 9.69
C MET A 39 10.80 -8.47 8.21
N ALA A 40 10.83 -9.66 7.61
CA ALA A 40 11.27 -9.82 6.21
C ALA A 40 10.44 -9.00 5.20
N ASP A 41 9.19 -8.70 5.55
CA ASP A 41 8.32 -7.92 4.69
C ASP A 41 8.57 -6.41 4.74
N THR A 42 9.06 -5.90 5.87
CA THR A 42 9.42 -4.49 6.02
C THR A 42 10.80 -4.21 5.45
N SER A 43 11.09 -2.96 5.14
CA SER A 43 12.41 -2.46 4.79
C SER A 43 12.78 -1.26 5.67
N PRO A 44 14.09 -1.05 5.95
CA PRO A 44 14.51 0.14 6.67
C PRO A 44 14.13 1.43 5.93
N THR A 45 13.76 2.49 6.66
CA THR A 45 13.40 3.78 6.04
C THR A 45 14.51 4.32 5.13
N LYS A 46 15.79 4.18 5.53
CA LYS A 46 16.92 4.60 4.68
C LYS A 46 17.02 3.78 3.39
N TRP A 47 16.57 2.52 3.40
CA TRP A 47 16.49 1.71 2.19
C TRP A 47 15.39 2.25 1.26
N HIS A 48 14.21 2.64 1.76
CA HIS A 48 13.17 3.27 0.93
C HIS A 48 13.64 4.59 0.30
N LEU A 49 14.31 5.42 1.09
CA LEU A 49 14.91 6.67 0.63
C LEU A 49 15.92 6.44 -0.51
N ALA A 50 16.79 5.44 -0.39
CA ALA A 50 17.76 5.12 -1.42
C ALA A 50 17.12 4.39 -2.62
N HIS A 51 16.19 3.47 -2.39
CA HIS A 51 15.53 2.68 -3.43
C HIS A 51 14.70 3.52 -4.41
N THR A 52 13.90 4.46 -3.88
CA THR A 52 13.15 5.40 -4.72
C THR A 52 14.07 6.28 -5.56
N THR A 53 15.27 6.54 -5.07
CA THR A 53 16.32 7.30 -5.77
C THR A 53 16.99 6.46 -6.85
N TRP A 54 17.31 5.21 -6.53
CA TRP A 54 17.84 4.22 -7.45
C TRP A 54 16.94 4.00 -8.66
N PHE A 55 15.61 4.06 -8.50
CA PHE A 55 14.67 3.98 -9.61
C PHE A 55 14.96 5.05 -10.67
N PHE A 56 15.05 6.33 -10.26
CA PHE A 56 15.32 7.44 -11.19
C PHE A 56 16.73 7.37 -11.78
N GLU A 57 17.75 7.02 -10.98
CA GLU A 57 19.11 6.85 -11.48
C GLU A 57 19.18 5.77 -12.57
N THR A 58 18.53 4.63 -12.33
CA THR A 58 18.62 3.44 -13.18
C THR A 58 17.76 3.54 -14.44
N PHE A 59 16.50 3.96 -14.30
CA PHE A 59 15.56 3.93 -15.42
C PHE A 59 15.43 5.27 -16.15
N VAL A 60 15.89 6.38 -15.56
CA VAL A 60 15.79 7.72 -16.19
C VAL A 60 17.16 8.30 -16.50
N LEU A 61 18.01 8.53 -15.50
CA LEU A 61 19.25 9.30 -15.70
C LEU A 61 20.28 8.51 -16.52
N ARG A 62 20.60 7.27 -16.15
CA ARG A 62 21.59 6.47 -16.89
C ARG A 62 21.25 6.27 -18.38
N PRO A 63 19.99 5.96 -18.77
CA PRO A 63 19.67 5.75 -20.17
C PRO A 63 19.43 7.03 -20.98
N HIS A 64 19.04 8.14 -20.33
CA HIS A 64 18.54 9.33 -21.02
C HIS A 64 19.28 10.64 -20.73
N ALA A 65 20.03 10.74 -19.64
CA ALA A 65 20.85 11.91 -19.33
C ALA A 65 22.30 11.70 -19.81
N GLY A 66 22.63 12.30 -20.95
CA GLY A 66 23.98 12.21 -21.53
C GLY A 66 25.05 12.73 -20.58
N GLY A 67 26.10 11.93 -20.35
CA GLY A 67 27.20 12.28 -19.45
C GLY A 67 26.89 12.15 -17.96
N TYR A 68 25.78 11.48 -17.59
CA TYR A 68 25.45 11.23 -16.19
C TYR A 68 26.51 10.37 -15.49
N GLU A 69 26.98 10.84 -14.33
CA GLU A 69 27.88 10.10 -13.44
C GLU A 69 27.09 9.42 -12.33
N VAL A 70 27.20 8.09 -12.27
CA VAL A 70 26.60 7.25 -11.22
C VAL A 70 27.18 7.65 -9.87
N PHE A 71 26.32 7.81 -8.86
CA PHE A 71 26.74 8.26 -7.53
C PHE A 71 27.72 7.29 -6.86
N ASP A 72 27.36 6.01 -6.81
CA ASP A 72 28.19 4.91 -6.32
C ASP A 72 27.78 3.61 -7.02
N PRO A 73 28.69 2.91 -7.72
CA PRO A 73 28.35 1.69 -8.45
C PRO A 73 27.83 0.55 -7.54
N ALA A 74 28.14 0.55 -6.24
CA ALA A 74 27.64 -0.47 -5.31
C ALA A 74 26.14 -0.30 -5.00
N TYR A 75 25.56 0.88 -5.25
CA TYR A 75 24.19 1.19 -4.85
C TYR A 75 23.15 0.45 -5.69
N GLU A 76 23.47 0.06 -6.93
CA GLU A 76 22.61 -0.79 -7.75
C GLU A 76 22.33 -2.13 -7.06
N TYR A 77 23.37 -2.79 -6.52
CA TYR A 77 23.22 -4.05 -5.80
C TYR A 77 22.44 -3.89 -4.49
N LEU A 78 22.67 -2.81 -3.75
CA LEU A 78 22.02 -2.59 -2.44
C LEU A 78 20.55 -2.19 -2.57
N PHE A 79 20.20 -1.45 -3.63
CA PHE A 79 18.91 -0.79 -3.75
C PHE A 79 18.04 -1.30 -4.91
N ASN A 80 18.51 -2.25 -5.72
CA ASN A 80 17.61 -3.03 -6.57
C ASN A 80 16.64 -3.83 -5.68
N SER A 81 15.34 -3.68 -5.92
CA SER A 81 14.29 -4.35 -5.15
C SER A 81 14.14 -5.82 -5.54
N TYR A 82 13.83 -6.05 -6.82
CA TYR A 82 13.46 -7.34 -7.38
C TYR A 82 13.66 -7.42 -8.90
N TYR A 83 14.27 -6.44 -9.56
CA TYR A 83 14.41 -6.45 -11.01
C TYR A 83 15.56 -7.38 -11.43
N GLU A 84 15.22 -8.61 -11.79
CA GLU A 84 16.21 -9.64 -12.13
C GLU A 84 16.91 -9.31 -13.47
N ALA A 85 16.19 -8.66 -14.39
CA ALA A 85 16.78 -8.16 -15.65
C ALA A 85 17.80 -7.03 -15.44
N VAL A 86 17.78 -6.33 -14.29
CA VAL A 86 18.79 -5.30 -13.98
C VAL A 86 20.07 -5.94 -13.45
N GLY A 87 19.98 -6.91 -12.53
CA GLY A 87 21.14 -7.60 -12.00
C GLY A 87 20.95 -8.16 -10.59
N PRO A 88 22.02 -8.71 -9.99
CA PRO A 88 21.98 -9.25 -8.63
C PRO A 88 21.63 -8.18 -7.60
N ARG A 89 21.11 -8.61 -6.45
CA ARG A 89 20.66 -7.71 -5.38
C ARG A 89 20.94 -8.25 -3.99
N HIS A 90 21.07 -7.34 -3.03
CA HIS A 90 21.12 -7.71 -1.62
C HIS A 90 19.81 -8.40 -1.18
N PRO A 91 19.86 -9.54 -0.46
CA PRO A 91 18.66 -10.28 -0.07
C PRO A 91 17.69 -9.43 0.76
N ARG A 92 16.40 -9.41 0.34
CA ARG A 92 15.33 -8.63 1.00
C ARG A 92 15.26 -8.86 2.52
N PRO A 93 15.31 -10.10 3.06
CA PRO A 93 15.24 -10.33 4.52
C PRO A 93 16.46 -9.83 5.31
N GLN A 94 17.51 -9.35 4.63
CA GLN A 94 18.76 -8.93 5.23
C GLN A 94 19.02 -7.42 5.03
N ARG A 95 18.06 -6.65 4.55
CA ARG A 95 18.21 -5.19 4.34
C ARG A 95 18.56 -4.46 5.64
N GLY A 96 18.03 -4.91 6.77
CA GLY A 96 18.33 -4.35 8.10
C GLY A 96 19.75 -4.64 8.62
N LEU A 97 20.53 -5.50 7.95
CA LEU A 97 21.94 -5.77 8.31
C LEU A 97 22.90 -4.76 7.70
N ILE A 98 22.42 -3.92 6.78
CA ILE A 98 23.24 -2.97 6.03
C ILE A 98 23.36 -1.68 6.83
N THR A 99 24.41 -1.58 7.65
CA THR A 99 24.70 -0.36 8.43
C THR A 99 25.24 0.78 7.56
N ARG A 100 25.89 0.47 6.44
CA ARG A 100 26.40 1.44 5.45
C ARG A 100 25.83 1.17 4.06
N PRO A 101 25.40 2.19 3.30
CA PRO A 101 25.49 3.60 3.62
C PRO A 101 24.59 4.04 4.78
N GLY A 102 25.10 4.98 5.58
CA GLY A 102 24.36 5.64 6.65
C GLY A 102 23.35 6.64 6.09
N ILE A 103 22.52 7.23 6.96
CA ILE A 103 21.47 8.16 6.50
C ILE A 103 22.04 9.39 5.79
N ASP A 104 23.16 9.95 6.24
CA ASP A 104 23.77 11.13 5.60
C ASP A 104 24.26 10.83 4.17
N GLU A 105 24.83 9.65 3.95
CA GLU A 105 25.27 9.15 2.63
C GLU A 105 24.06 8.90 1.72
N VAL A 106 22.99 8.31 2.25
CA VAL A 106 21.72 8.13 1.52
C VAL A 106 21.10 9.49 1.15
N MET A 107 21.15 10.48 2.03
CA MET A 107 20.64 11.81 1.74
C MET A 107 21.53 12.56 0.72
N ALA A 108 22.86 12.32 0.74
CA ALA A 108 23.75 12.82 -0.31
C ALA A 108 23.42 12.21 -1.68
N TYR A 109 23.15 10.91 -1.72
CA TYR A 109 22.67 10.23 -2.92
C TYR A 109 21.33 10.78 -3.42
N ARG A 110 20.37 10.97 -2.51
CA ARG A 110 19.08 11.61 -2.84
C ARG A 110 19.26 12.98 -3.48
N ARG A 111 20.13 13.83 -2.92
CA ARG A 111 20.43 15.16 -3.48
C ARG A 111 21.05 15.06 -4.86
N HIS A 112 22.09 14.25 -5.04
CA HIS A 112 22.75 14.04 -6.34
C HIS A 112 21.77 13.70 -7.47
N VAL A 113 20.91 12.70 -7.24
CA VAL A 113 19.92 12.27 -8.23
C VAL A 113 18.81 13.30 -8.40
N THR A 114 18.40 13.99 -7.34
CA THR A 114 17.38 15.05 -7.42
C THR A 114 17.88 16.25 -8.23
N ASP A 115 19.14 16.64 -8.07
CA ASP A 115 19.76 17.72 -8.83
C ASP A 115 19.90 17.34 -10.32
N ALA A 116 20.34 16.12 -10.59
CA ALA A 116 20.43 15.59 -11.95
C ALA A 116 19.06 15.47 -12.62
N MET A 117 18.04 15.00 -11.90
CA MET A 117 16.65 14.97 -12.38
C MET A 117 16.10 16.38 -12.61
N THR A 118 16.44 17.35 -11.76
CA THR A 118 16.05 18.74 -11.93
C THR A 118 16.63 19.32 -13.22
N ALA A 119 17.92 19.09 -13.48
CA ALA A 119 18.56 19.48 -14.73
C ALA A 119 17.92 18.76 -15.93
N PHE A 120 17.68 17.46 -15.84
CA PHE A 120 17.06 16.65 -16.89
C PHE A 120 15.65 17.15 -17.26
N LEU A 121 14.81 17.43 -16.27
CA LEU A 121 13.44 17.89 -16.45
C LEU A 121 13.36 19.36 -16.90
N SER A 122 14.39 20.18 -16.64
CA SER A 122 14.41 21.60 -17.03
C SER A 122 14.76 21.85 -18.51
N VAL A 123 15.30 20.84 -19.21
CA VAL A 123 15.79 20.97 -20.59
C VAL A 123 14.75 20.50 -21.62
N GLY A 124 13.53 20.15 -21.20
CA GLY A 124 12.48 19.62 -22.10
C GLY A 124 12.78 18.24 -22.72
N ASN A 125 13.90 17.61 -22.33
CA ASN A 125 14.31 16.27 -22.78
C ASN A 125 13.40 15.14 -22.23
N ALA A 126 12.45 15.48 -21.37
CA ALA A 126 11.51 14.55 -20.76
C ALA A 126 10.55 13.86 -21.76
N SER A 127 10.44 14.34 -23.00
CA SER A 127 9.49 13.77 -23.99
C SER A 127 9.71 12.29 -24.30
N ASN A 128 10.94 11.77 -24.18
CA ASN A 128 11.26 10.36 -24.44
C ASN A 128 11.27 9.46 -23.19
N ALA A 129 11.31 10.03 -21.98
CA ALA A 129 11.34 9.30 -20.71
C ALA A 129 10.10 9.54 -19.84
N GLY A 130 9.12 10.28 -20.37
CA GLY A 130 7.98 10.79 -19.63
C GLY A 130 7.19 9.73 -18.86
N ASP A 131 6.86 8.62 -19.52
CA ASP A 131 6.10 7.54 -18.89
C ASP A 131 6.90 6.86 -17.76
N ILE A 132 8.23 6.75 -17.92
CA ILE A 132 9.12 6.17 -16.89
C ILE A 132 9.27 7.13 -15.70
N VAL A 133 9.38 8.43 -15.97
CA VAL A 133 9.37 9.45 -14.91
C VAL A 133 8.07 9.39 -14.13
N GLU A 134 6.92 9.35 -14.81
CA GLU A 134 5.62 9.23 -14.15
C GLU A 134 5.52 7.95 -13.33
N LEU A 135 5.95 6.80 -13.88
CA LEU A 135 6.02 5.54 -13.14
C LEU A 135 6.89 5.67 -11.89
N GLY A 136 8.05 6.33 -11.98
CA GLY A 136 8.94 6.58 -10.85
C GLY A 136 8.32 7.45 -9.76
N LEU A 137 7.54 8.46 -10.14
CA LEU A 137 6.79 9.29 -9.18
C LEU A 137 5.74 8.45 -8.43
N GLN A 138 5.01 7.59 -9.15
CA GLN A 138 3.97 6.74 -8.59
C GLN A 138 4.57 5.63 -7.71
N HIS A 139 5.71 5.09 -8.12
CA HIS A 139 6.53 4.16 -7.34
C HIS A 139 7.01 4.79 -6.02
N GLU A 140 7.50 6.03 -6.05
CA GLU A 140 7.89 6.72 -4.82
C GLU A 140 6.69 6.96 -3.89
N GLN A 141 5.50 7.24 -4.43
CA GLN A 141 4.27 7.36 -3.63
C GLN A 141 3.84 6.04 -2.97
N GLN A 142 4.02 4.89 -3.63
CA GLN A 142 3.85 3.59 -2.97
C GLN A 142 4.83 3.42 -1.80
N HIS A 143 6.08 3.84 -1.99
CA HIS A 143 7.10 3.79 -0.95
C HIS A 143 6.87 4.78 0.21
N GLN A 144 6.20 5.91 -0.02
CA GLN A 144 5.77 6.82 1.05
C GLN A 144 4.80 6.14 2.02
N GLU A 145 3.86 5.36 1.47
CA GLU A 145 2.95 4.55 2.28
C GLU A 145 3.71 3.44 3.03
N LEU A 146 4.63 2.73 2.36
CA LEU A 146 5.44 1.68 3.01
C LEU A 146 6.33 2.21 4.14
N ILE A 147 6.93 3.40 4.00
CA ILE A 147 7.72 4.03 5.08
C ILE A 147 6.90 4.09 6.37
N LEU A 148 5.64 4.51 6.28
CA LEU A 148 4.76 4.65 7.44
C LEU A 148 4.29 3.30 7.98
N MET A 149 4.01 2.31 7.13
CA MET A 149 3.69 0.95 7.55
C MET A 149 4.86 0.29 8.29
N ASP A 150 6.05 0.40 7.72
CA ASP A 150 7.24 -0.32 8.16
C ASP A 150 7.78 0.27 9.47
N ILE A 151 7.81 1.60 9.59
CA ILE A 151 8.22 2.25 10.83
C ILE A 151 7.20 2.06 11.94
N LYS A 152 5.90 2.06 11.61
CA LYS A 152 4.86 1.75 12.60
C LYS A 152 5.09 0.35 13.18
N HIS A 153 5.36 -0.65 12.34
CA HIS A 153 5.66 -2.00 12.80
C HIS A 153 6.92 -2.02 13.69
N ALA A 154 8.02 -1.39 13.26
CA ALA A 154 9.25 -1.37 14.05
C ALA A 154 9.08 -0.72 15.43
N LEU A 155 8.48 0.46 15.49
CA LEU A 155 8.28 1.17 16.76
C LEU A 155 7.25 0.47 17.66
N SER A 156 6.27 -0.25 17.09
CA SER A 156 5.31 -1.04 17.88
C SER A 156 5.95 -2.17 18.69
N LEU A 157 7.09 -2.71 18.21
CA LEU A 157 7.82 -3.77 18.89
C LEU A 157 8.70 -3.25 20.02
N ASN A 158 8.98 -1.95 20.03
CA ASN A 158 9.77 -1.34 21.09
C ASN A 158 8.96 -1.31 22.40
N PRO A 159 9.48 -1.86 23.52
CA PRO A 159 8.73 -1.95 24.78
C PRO A 159 8.24 -0.62 25.35
N ILE A 160 8.92 0.50 25.05
CA ILE A 160 8.50 1.83 25.52
C ILE A 160 7.49 2.52 24.58
N LYS A 161 7.07 1.86 23.49
CA LYS A 161 6.03 2.30 22.54
C LYS A 161 6.21 3.75 22.05
N PRO A 162 7.39 4.11 21.50
CA PRO A 162 7.69 5.48 21.10
C PRO A 162 6.78 5.96 19.96
N ALA A 163 6.24 7.17 20.05
CA ALA A 163 5.41 7.73 18.99
C ALA A 163 6.25 8.24 17.81
N TYR A 164 5.82 7.97 16.58
CA TYR A 164 6.40 8.59 15.38
C TYR A 164 6.03 10.08 15.26
N ARG A 165 4.83 10.45 15.68
CA ARG A 165 4.33 11.83 15.63
C ARG A 165 3.39 12.15 16.80
N ALA A 166 3.13 13.42 17.05
CA ALA A 166 2.11 13.82 18.01
C ALA A 166 0.71 13.30 17.64
N PRO A 167 -0.18 13.05 18.63
CA PRO A 167 -1.57 12.70 18.38
C PRO A 167 -2.30 13.77 17.55
N SER A 168 -3.08 13.35 16.56
CA SER A 168 -3.88 14.27 15.74
C SER A 168 -5.17 14.74 16.42
N GLY A 169 -5.60 14.07 17.50
CA GLY A 169 -6.87 14.32 18.17
C GLY A 169 -8.12 13.91 17.36
N ARG A 170 -7.96 13.34 16.16
CA ARG A 170 -9.08 12.87 15.33
C ARG A 170 -9.73 11.64 15.97
N THR A 171 -11.04 11.66 16.17
CA THR A 171 -11.83 10.50 16.58
C THR A 171 -12.57 9.91 15.38
N GLY A 172 -12.97 8.65 15.47
CA GLY A 172 -13.87 8.03 14.53
C GLY A 172 -15.22 8.73 14.52
N GLU A 173 -15.87 8.74 13.35
CA GLU A 173 -17.22 9.26 13.22
C GLU A 173 -18.23 8.13 13.46
N ALA A 174 -19.13 8.33 14.43
CA ALA A 174 -20.24 7.41 14.66
C ALA A 174 -21.26 7.51 13.52
N ARG A 175 -21.16 6.61 12.54
CA ARG A 175 -22.13 6.46 11.45
C ARG A 175 -22.75 5.07 11.51
N ALA A 176 -24.07 4.99 11.40
CA ALA A 176 -24.76 3.70 11.29
C ALA A 176 -24.33 2.98 10.00
N LEU A 177 -24.27 1.65 10.02
CA LEU A 177 -24.02 0.88 8.80
C LEU A 177 -25.27 0.96 7.92
N ALA A 178 -25.09 1.43 6.69
CA ALA A 178 -26.14 1.48 5.67
C ALA A 178 -25.62 0.80 4.39
N TRP A 179 -26.52 0.48 3.47
CA TRP A 179 -26.23 -0.34 2.30
C TRP A 179 -26.61 0.38 1.01
N ARG A 180 -25.83 0.14 -0.05
CA ARG A 180 -26.15 0.52 -1.41
C ARG A 180 -26.37 -0.73 -2.22
N GLU A 181 -27.57 -0.86 -2.78
CA GLU A 181 -27.95 -1.93 -3.70
C GLU A 181 -27.54 -1.60 -5.13
N PHE A 182 -27.18 -2.63 -5.89
CA PHE A 182 -26.77 -2.58 -7.28
C PHE A 182 -27.53 -3.65 -8.06
N GLU A 183 -28.15 -3.22 -9.15
CA GLU A 183 -28.86 -4.11 -10.07
C GLU A 183 -27.89 -5.06 -10.81
N PRO A 184 -28.33 -6.27 -11.18
CA PRO A 184 -27.51 -7.18 -11.96
C PRO A 184 -27.27 -6.63 -13.36
N GLY A 185 -26.09 -6.87 -13.92
CA GLY A 185 -25.81 -6.47 -15.29
C GLY A 185 -24.38 -6.66 -15.76
N LEU A 186 -24.21 -6.43 -17.06
CA LEU A 186 -22.90 -6.38 -17.70
C LEU A 186 -22.26 -5.01 -17.47
N VAL A 187 -21.11 -4.99 -16.79
CA VAL A 187 -20.35 -3.78 -16.47
C VAL A 187 -18.98 -3.81 -17.12
N GLU A 188 -18.31 -2.66 -17.16
CA GLU A 188 -16.90 -2.56 -17.56
C GLU A 188 -16.04 -2.11 -16.38
N VAL A 189 -14.97 -2.87 -16.14
CA VAL A 189 -13.99 -2.60 -15.09
C VAL A 189 -12.58 -2.52 -15.67
N GLY A 190 -11.68 -1.81 -14.97
CA GLY A 190 -10.32 -1.52 -15.39
C GLY A 190 -10.15 -0.11 -15.98
N HIS A 191 -8.89 0.32 -16.05
CA HIS A 191 -8.49 1.68 -16.43
C HIS A 191 -9.05 2.11 -17.79
N ASP A 192 -9.58 3.33 -17.88
CA ASP A 192 -10.28 3.83 -19.07
C ASP A 192 -9.35 4.37 -20.18
N GLY A 193 -8.03 4.29 -19.95
CA GLY A 193 -6.99 4.77 -20.87
C GLY A 193 -6.64 6.25 -20.72
N ARG A 194 -7.23 6.99 -19.76
CA ARG A 194 -6.90 8.40 -19.52
C ARG A 194 -6.02 8.58 -18.29
N GLY A 195 -4.91 9.30 -18.44
CA GLY A 195 -3.98 9.52 -17.33
C GLY A 195 -3.18 8.27 -16.96
N PHE A 196 -2.40 8.37 -15.90
CA PHE A 196 -1.50 7.30 -15.48
C PHE A 196 -2.24 6.05 -15.03
N ALA A 197 -1.69 4.89 -15.41
CA ALA A 197 -2.03 3.65 -14.75
C ALA A 197 -0.90 2.66 -14.56
N PHE A 198 -0.99 1.89 -13.46
CA PHE A 198 -0.27 0.64 -13.40
C PHE A 198 -0.85 -0.32 -14.42
N ASP A 199 0.02 -1.09 -15.06
CA ASP A 199 -0.32 -2.06 -16.10
C ASP A 199 -1.33 -3.11 -15.62
N ASN A 200 -1.30 -3.47 -14.32
CA ASN A 200 -2.20 -4.46 -13.72
C ASN A 200 -3.68 -4.02 -13.66
N GLU A 201 -3.98 -2.76 -13.95
CA GLU A 201 -5.35 -2.22 -13.93
C GLU A 201 -6.05 -2.31 -15.28
N GLY A 202 -5.33 -2.82 -16.29
CA GLY A 202 -5.84 -2.97 -17.64
C GLY A 202 -5.61 -4.36 -18.22
N PRO A 203 -6.15 -4.61 -19.43
CA PRO A 203 -7.06 -3.70 -20.15
C PRO A 203 -8.46 -3.65 -19.52
N ARG A 204 -9.20 -2.58 -19.80
CA ARG A 204 -10.62 -2.48 -19.46
C ARG A 204 -11.38 -3.61 -20.15
N HIS A 205 -12.21 -4.31 -19.41
CA HIS A 205 -12.92 -5.49 -19.89
C HIS A 205 -14.33 -5.58 -19.29
N ARG A 206 -15.16 -6.42 -19.92
CA ARG A 206 -16.54 -6.64 -19.49
C ARG A 206 -16.62 -7.79 -18.51
N THR A 207 -17.43 -7.63 -17.47
CA THR A 207 -17.76 -8.70 -16.53
C THR A 207 -19.23 -8.61 -16.14
N TRP A 208 -19.85 -9.75 -15.84
CA TRP A 208 -21.21 -9.81 -15.32
C TRP A 208 -21.18 -9.72 -13.80
N LEU A 209 -22.04 -8.87 -13.23
CA LEU A 209 -22.31 -8.82 -11.80
C LEU A 209 -23.79 -9.20 -11.57
N ASP A 210 -24.04 -10.13 -10.65
CA ASP A 210 -25.39 -10.38 -10.14
C ASP A 210 -25.79 -9.27 -9.16
N ALA A 211 -27.05 -9.24 -8.73
CA ALA A 211 -27.54 -8.24 -7.80
C ALA A 211 -26.80 -8.35 -6.46
N PHE A 212 -26.32 -7.21 -5.94
CA PHE A 212 -25.56 -7.18 -4.70
C PHE A 212 -25.77 -5.87 -3.96
N ALA A 213 -25.42 -5.85 -2.68
CA ALA A 213 -25.32 -4.64 -1.89
C ALA A 213 -23.93 -4.48 -1.28
N LEU A 214 -23.46 -3.24 -1.17
CA LEU A 214 -22.23 -2.88 -0.46
C LEU A 214 -22.57 -2.06 0.78
N ALA A 215 -21.87 -2.35 1.88
CA ALA A 215 -21.83 -1.47 3.03
C ALA A 215 -21.31 -0.09 2.60
N LEU A 216 -21.98 1.00 3.01
CA LEU A 216 -21.61 2.37 2.68
C LEU A 216 -20.36 2.85 3.42
N ARG A 217 -20.01 2.28 4.56
CA ARG A 217 -18.75 2.54 5.28
C ARG A 217 -17.99 1.24 5.58
N PRO A 218 -16.69 1.29 5.87
CA PRO A 218 -15.97 0.13 6.39
C PRO A 218 -16.49 -0.29 7.78
N VAL A 219 -16.17 -1.52 8.15
CA VAL A 219 -16.38 -2.09 9.49
C VAL A 219 -15.54 -1.29 10.49
N ASN A 220 -16.12 -0.95 11.64
CA ASN A 220 -15.43 -0.24 12.72
C ASN A 220 -14.90 -1.18 13.81
N CYS A 221 -14.07 -0.63 14.70
CA CYS A 221 -13.48 -1.37 15.81
C CYS A 221 -14.54 -1.94 16.77
N SER A 222 -15.66 -1.26 17.00
CA SER A 222 -16.76 -1.75 17.83
C SER A 222 -17.40 -3.02 17.27
N GLU A 223 -17.64 -3.06 15.97
CA GLU A 223 -18.20 -4.21 15.28
C GLU A 223 -17.23 -5.39 15.33
N PHE A 224 -15.93 -5.13 15.14
CA PHE A 224 -14.89 -6.15 15.24
C PHE A 224 -14.66 -6.65 16.67
N LEU A 225 -14.83 -5.80 17.69
CA LEU A 225 -14.85 -6.22 19.10
C LEU A 225 -15.97 -7.23 19.34
N GLY A 226 -17.16 -7.01 18.78
CA GLY A 226 -18.27 -7.97 18.86
C GLY A 226 -17.88 -9.36 18.31
N PHE A 227 -17.13 -9.41 17.22
CA PHE A 227 -16.57 -10.67 16.70
C PHE A 227 -15.57 -11.32 17.66
N ILE A 228 -14.66 -10.55 18.27
CA ILE A 228 -13.70 -11.06 19.26
C ILE A 228 -14.42 -11.62 20.49
N GLU A 229 -15.39 -10.87 21.02
CA GLU A 229 -16.14 -11.18 22.23
C GLU A 229 -17.01 -12.43 22.04
N ASP A 230 -17.62 -12.61 20.86
CA ASP A 230 -18.37 -13.82 20.46
C ASP A 230 -17.47 -15.01 20.07
N GLY A 231 -16.18 -14.91 20.40
CA GLY A 231 -15.20 -15.99 20.23
C GLY A 231 -14.76 -16.22 18.79
N GLY A 232 -14.80 -15.19 17.93
CA GLY A 232 -14.42 -15.26 16.52
C GLY A 232 -13.07 -15.94 16.26
N TYR A 233 -12.03 -15.62 17.05
CA TYR A 233 -10.70 -16.25 16.96
C TYR A 233 -10.62 -17.67 17.56
N ARG A 234 -11.72 -18.19 18.13
CA ARG A 234 -11.79 -19.53 18.76
C ARG A 234 -12.78 -20.46 18.06
N ARG A 235 -13.40 -20.00 16.97
CA ARG A 235 -14.53 -20.65 16.30
C ARG A 235 -14.17 -21.01 14.86
N PRO A 236 -13.65 -22.23 14.58
CA PRO A 236 -13.12 -22.61 13.28
C PRO A 236 -14.16 -22.54 12.15
N GLU A 237 -15.45 -22.63 12.47
CA GLU A 237 -16.53 -22.57 11.49
C GLU A 237 -16.56 -21.25 10.69
N PHE A 238 -15.97 -20.17 11.21
CA PHE A 238 -15.89 -18.90 10.48
C PHE A 238 -14.70 -18.79 9.53
N TRP A 239 -13.69 -19.64 9.70
CA TRP A 239 -12.41 -19.46 9.02
C TRP A 239 -12.32 -20.31 7.76
N LEU A 240 -11.60 -19.80 6.76
CA LEU A 240 -11.02 -20.65 5.72
C LEU A 240 -9.98 -21.56 6.35
N SER A 241 -9.79 -22.78 5.84
CA SER A 241 -8.84 -23.75 6.43
C SER A 241 -7.44 -23.17 6.64
N ALA A 242 -6.87 -22.56 5.60
CA ALA A 242 -5.55 -21.92 5.69
C ALA A 242 -5.52 -20.75 6.69
N GLY A 243 -6.64 -20.05 6.85
CA GLY A 243 -6.78 -18.97 7.84
C GLY A 243 -6.82 -19.52 9.26
N TRP A 244 -7.53 -20.62 9.49
CA TRP A 244 -7.57 -21.28 10.80
C TRP A 244 -6.20 -21.81 11.22
N ASP A 245 -5.49 -22.45 10.28
CA ASP A 245 -4.13 -22.91 10.50
C ASP A 245 -3.19 -21.73 10.83
N CYS A 246 -3.32 -20.61 10.10
CA CYS A 246 -2.55 -19.40 10.33
C CYS A 246 -2.80 -18.80 11.72
N VAL A 247 -4.07 -18.60 12.10
CA VAL A 247 -4.46 -18.08 13.42
C VAL A 247 -3.93 -18.98 14.54
N GLY A 248 -4.05 -20.30 14.39
CA GLY A 248 -3.57 -21.27 15.36
C GLY A 248 -2.04 -21.24 15.50
N GLN A 249 -1.31 -21.24 14.39
CA GLN A 249 0.17 -21.21 14.40
C GLN A 249 0.74 -19.90 14.94
N ARG A 250 0.07 -18.78 14.68
CA ARG A 250 0.55 -17.45 15.06
C ARG A 250 -0.06 -16.95 16.39
N GLY A 251 -1.04 -17.65 16.95
CA GLY A 251 -1.71 -17.29 18.20
C GLY A 251 -2.47 -15.96 18.13
N TRP A 252 -3.08 -15.62 16.98
CA TRP A 252 -3.81 -14.36 16.83
C TRP A 252 -5.09 -14.35 17.67
N GLN A 253 -5.36 -13.23 18.34
CA GLN A 253 -6.56 -13.06 19.20
C GLN A 253 -7.27 -11.70 19.01
N ALA A 254 -6.66 -10.79 18.26
CA ALA A 254 -7.14 -9.46 17.93
C ALA A 254 -6.32 -8.94 16.72
N PRO A 255 -6.76 -7.86 16.03
CA PRO A 255 -6.00 -7.21 14.97
C PRO A 255 -4.59 -6.83 15.41
N LEU A 256 -3.67 -6.69 14.45
CA LEU A 256 -2.30 -6.34 14.78
C LEU A 256 -2.27 -4.95 15.45
N TYR A 257 -1.42 -4.81 16.48
CA TYR A 257 -1.27 -3.63 17.34
C TYR A 257 -2.31 -3.44 18.45
N TRP A 258 -3.31 -4.32 18.58
CA TRP A 258 -4.24 -4.26 19.70
C TRP A 258 -3.63 -4.95 20.93
N GLU A 259 -3.72 -4.29 22.09
CA GLU A 259 -3.16 -4.77 23.35
C GLU A 259 -4.21 -4.71 24.47
N PRO A 260 -4.45 -5.81 25.20
CA PRO A 260 -5.33 -5.78 26.37
C PRO A 260 -4.60 -5.16 27.58
N HIS A 261 -5.16 -4.10 28.16
CA HIS A 261 -4.65 -3.41 29.36
C HIS A 261 -5.80 -3.25 30.37
N ASP A 262 -5.70 -3.90 31.54
CA ASP A 262 -6.66 -3.79 32.65
C ASP A 262 -8.15 -3.88 32.25
N GLY A 263 -8.49 -4.81 31.35
CA GLY A 263 -9.86 -5.02 30.86
C GLY A 263 -10.32 -4.06 29.77
N THR A 264 -9.42 -3.21 29.26
CA THR A 264 -9.65 -2.33 28.10
C THR A 264 -8.71 -2.68 26.96
N TRP A 265 -9.10 -2.31 25.73
CA TRP A 265 -8.23 -2.45 24.56
C TRP A 265 -7.49 -1.13 24.30
N MET A 266 -6.17 -1.25 24.17
CA MET A 266 -5.29 -0.22 23.66
C MET A 266 -4.92 -0.56 22.22
N ILE A 267 -4.53 0.44 21.44
CA ILE A 267 -4.03 0.27 20.08
C ILE A 267 -2.75 1.07 19.89
N TYR A 268 -1.71 0.44 19.33
CA TYR A 268 -0.51 1.15 18.92
C TYR A 268 -0.71 1.81 17.55
N THR A 269 -0.55 3.13 17.50
CA THR A 269 -0.69 3.95 16.28
C THR A 269 0.62 4.65 15.92
N LEU A 270 0.63 5.41 14.82
CA LEU A 270 1.76 6.33 14.54
C LEU A 270 1.94 7.41 15.61
N SER A 271 0.94 7.62 16.47
CA SER A 271 0.99 8.55 17.59
C SER A 271 1.31 7.88 18.94
N GLY A 272 1.77 6.63 18.92
CA GLY A 272 2.05 5.84 20.10
C GLY A 272 0.85 4.99 20.54
N LEU A 273 0.93 4.45 21.76
CA LEU A 273 -0.14 3.67 22.36
C LEU A 273 -1.28 4.59 22.84
N GLU A 274 -2.49 4.35 22.34
CA GLU A 274 -3.70 5.11 22.71
C GLU A 274 -4.87 4.16 23.02
N PRO A 275 -5.89 4.59 23.78
CA PRO A 275 -7.11 3.81 23.93
C PRO A 275 -7.75 3.51 22.57
N LEU A 276 -8.29 2.31 22.40
CA LEU A 276 -8.97 1.92 21.18
C LEU A 276 -10.23 2.78 20.98
N ASP A 277 -10.28 3.54 19.89
CA ASP A 277 -11.49 4.25 19.47
C ASP A 277 -12.45 3.29 18.76
N PRO A 278 -13.62 2.99 19.33
CA PRO A 278 -14.56 2.01 18.78
C PRO A 278 -15.16 2.45 17.43
N MET A 279 -15.17 3.75 17.12
CA MET A 279 -15.83 4.28 15.92
C MET A 279 -14.89 4.38 14.72
N ARG A 280 -13.58 4.18 14.90
CA ARG A 280 -12.64 4.13 13.76
C ARG A 280 -12.81 2.84 12.96
N PRO A 281 -12.54 2.85 11.64
CA PRO A 281 -12.46 1.63 10.86
C PRO A 281 -11.47 0.64 11.49
N VAL A 282 -11.85 -0.64 11.55
CA VAL A 282 -10.90 -1.69 11.94
C VAL A 282 -9.79 -1.73 10.90
N CYS A 283 -8.55 -1.85 11.37
CA CYS A 283 -7.35 -1.75 10.56
C CYS A 283 -6.32 -2.77 11.04
N HIS A 284 -5.37 -3.12 10.16
CA HIS A 284 -4.33 -4.12 10.39
C HIS A 284 -4.87 -5.54 10.62
N VAL A 285 -5.90 -5.88 9.84
CA VAL A 285 -6.46 -7.23 9.72
C VAL A 285 -6.01 -7.88 8.42
N SER A 286 -5.79 -9.19 8.48
CA SER A 286 -5.49 -10.05 7.34
C SER A 286 -6.73 -10.30 6.46
N ALA A 287 -6.53 -10.81 5.25
CA ALA A 287 -7.64 -11.27 4.41
C ALA A 287 -8.40 -12.43 5.08
N PHE A 288 -7.70 -13.26 5.88
CA PHE A 288 -8.32 -14.32 6.66
C PHE A 288 -9.24 -13.78 7.77
N GLU A 289 -8.76 -12.79 8.55
CA GLU A 289 -9.57 -12.11 9.56
C GLU A 289 -10.77 -11.40 8.91
N ALA A 290 -10.56 -10.76 7.76
CA ALA A 290 -11.63 -10.09 7.01
C ALA A 290 -12.72 -11.07 6.53
N ALA A 291 -12.32 -12.20 5.95
CA ALA A 291 -13.25 -13.24 5.50
C ALA A 291 -14.00 -13.89 6.66
N ALA A 292 -13.31 -14.17 7.78
CA ALA A 292 -13.92 -14.76 8.97
C ALA A 292 -14.93 -13.80 9.61
N PHE A 293 -14.59 -12.53 9.72
CA PHE A 293 -15.50 -11.49 10.20
C PHE A 293 -16.74 -11.37 9.31
N ALA A 294 -16.57 -11.30 7.98
CA ALA A 294 -17.69 -11.20 7.06
C ALA A 294 -18.64 -12.40 7.18
N LYS A 295 -18.09 -13.62 7.30
CA LYS A 295 -18.87 -14.84 7.52
C LYS A 295 -19.62 -14.83 8.85
N TRP A 296 -18.97 -14.40 9.94
CA TRP A 296 -19.61 -14.24 11.25
C TRP A 296 -20.78 -13.24 11.19
N ALA A 297 -20.61 -12.14 10.46
CA ALA A 297 -21.65 -11.13 10.26
C ALA A 297 -22.81 -11.61 9.34
N GLY A 298 -22.74 -12.83 8.80
CA GLY A 298 -23.73 -13.34 7.83
C GLY A 298 -23.64 -12.65 6.47
N LYS A 299 -22.46 -12.15 6.10
CA LYS A 299 -22.18 -11.40 4.87
C LYS A 299 -20.97 -12.01 4.14
N ARG A 300 -20.43 -11.31 3.15
CA ARG A 300 -19.19 -11.66 2.44
C ARG A 300 -18.31 -10.44 2.19
N LEU A 301 -17.10 -10.66 1.68
CA LEU A 301 -16.29 -9.58 1.11
C LEU A 301 -16.78 -9.25 -0.31
N PRO A 302 -16.65 -7.99 -0.76
CA PRO A 302 -16.94 -7.63 -2.15
C PRO A 302 -15.92 -8.28 -3.10
N ARG A 303 -16.35 -8.63 -4.31
CA ARG A 303 -15.45 -8.89 -5.43
C ARG A 303 -14.84 -7.55 -5.89
N GLU A 304 -13.63 -7.54 -6.43
CA GLU A 304 -12.97 -6.28 -6.82
C GLU A 304 -13.78 -5.48 -7.86
N ALA A 305 -14.51 -6.18 -8.73
CA ALA A 305 -15.38 -5.55 -9.73
C ALA A 305 -16.63 -4.90 -9.12
N GLU A 306 -17.24 -5.56 -8.12
CA GLU A 306 -18.36 -4.99 -7.34
C GLU A 306 -17.90 -3.71 -6.62
N TRP A 307 -16.73 -3.78 -5.99
CA TRP A 307 -16.12 -2.63 -5.33
C TRP A 307 -15.85 -1.49 -6.30
N GLU A 308 -15.25 -1.76 -7.46
CA GLU A 308 -14.92 -0.74 -8.46
C GLU A 308 -16.15 -0.01 -8.98
N VAL A 309 -17.20 -0.74 -9.32
CA VAL A 309 -18.48 -0.17 -9.77
C VAL A 309 -19.13 0.66 -8.67
N GLY A 310 -19.06 0.18 -7.42
CA GLY A 310 -19.65 0.85 -6.28
C GLY A 310 -18.89 2.07 -5.77
N ALA A 311 -17.57 2.15 -6.00
CA ALA A 311 -16.66 3.12 -5.40
C ALA A 311 -17.17 4.58 -5.40
N PRO A 312 -17.74 5.13 -6.50
CA PRO A 312 -18.24 6.51 -6.50
C PRO A 312 -19.37 6.80 -5.50
N MET A 313 -20.01 5.75 -4.97
CA MET A 313 -21.17 5.84 -4.07
C MET A 313 -20.84 5.46 -2.62
N LEU A 314 -19.58 5.13 -2.32
CA LEU A 314 -19.15 4.67 -0.99
C LEU A 314 -18.63 5.83 -0.13
N ASP A 315 -18.96 5.79 1.16
CA ASP A 315 -18.39 6.66 2.17
C ASP A 315 -17.11 6.06 2.77
N GLY A 316 -16.28 6.91 3.37
CA GLY A 316 -15.09 6.48 4.13
C GLY A 316 -13.98 5.86 3.29
N LEU A 317 -14.00 6.05 1.97
CA LEU A 317 -12.88 5.68 1.10
C LEU A 317 -11.61 6.43 1.52
N GLY A 318 -10.47 5.73 1.47
CA GLY A 318 -9.18 6.30 1.84
C GLY A 318 -8.90 6.31 3.35
N GLU A 319 -9.71 5.64 4.18
CA GLU A 319 -9.36 5.44 5.61
C GLU A 319 -8.53 4.15 5.79
N VAL A 320 -8.92 3.06 5.12
CA VAL A 320 -8.22 1.76 5.11
C VAL A 320 -8.30 1.15 3.71
N TRP A 321 -7.28 0.40 3.30
CA TRP A 321 -7.40 -0.48 2.15
C TRP A 321 -8.39 -1.59 2.46
N GLU A 322 -9.31 -1.87 1.56
CA GLU A 322 -10.42 -2.78 1.82
C GLU A 322 -10.19 -4.11 1.11
N TRP A 323 -10.09 -5.20 1.88
CA TRP A 323 -9.94 -6.54 1.32
C TRP A 323 -11.13 -6.92 0.44
N THR A 324 -10.82 -7.49 -0.72
CA THR A 324 -11.81 -8.08 -1.62
C THR A 324 -11.75 -9.61 -1.59
N ALA A 325 -12.78 -10.26 -2.10
CA ALA A 325 -12.80 -11.69 -2.35
C ALA A 325 -12.00 -12.09 -3.61
N SER A 326 -11.37 -11.14 -4.30
CA SER A 326 -10.70 -11.37 -5.58
C SER A 326 -9.22 -11.68 -5.39
N PRO A 327 -8.71 -12.82 -5.92
CA PRO A 327 -7.28 -13.05 -5.99
C PRO A 327 -6.64 -12.06 -6.96
N TYR A 328 -5.38 -11.68 -6.69
CA TYR A 328 -4.62 -10.83 -7.59
C TYR A 328 -4.15 -11.62 -8.80
N VAL A 329 -4.97 -11.57 -9.85
CA VAL A 329 -4.71 -12.19 -11.15
C VAL A 329 -4.74 -11.15 -12.27
N ALA A 330 -4.14 -11.51 -13.40
CA ALA A 330 -4.19 -10.74 -14.63
C ALA A 330 -5.64 -10.52 -15.09
N TYR A 331 -5.98 -9.30 -15.49
CA TYR A 331 -7.23 -9.06 -16.22
C TYR A 331 -7.19 -9.73 -17.60
N PRO A 332 -8.35 -10.11 -18.17
CA PRO A 332 -8.42 -10.69 -19.50
C PRO A 332 -7.73 -9.81 -20.54
N GLY A 333 -6.71 -10.37 -21.21
CA GLY A 333 -5.94 -9.67 -22.24
C GLY A 333 -4.75 -8.85 -21.72
N TYR A 334 -4.48 -8.85 -20.42
CA TYR A 334 -3.25 -8.29 -19.85
C TYR A 334 -2.01 -8.90 -20.50
N ARG A 335 -1.01 -8.06 -20.74
CA ARG A 335 0.31 -8.44 -21.23
C ARG A 335 1.35 -7.62 -20.48
N GLU A 336 2.39 -8.29 -20.00
CA GLU A 336 3.50 -7.62 -19.34
C GLU A 336 4.18 -6.63 -20.30
N PRO A 337 4.49 -5.41 -19.84
CA PRO A 337 5.34 -4.49 -20.60
C PRO A 337 6.71 -5.12 -20.93
N PRO A 338 7.32 -4.77 -22.06
CA PRO A 338 8.66 -5.28 -22.40
C PRO A 338 9.74 -4.69 -21.49
N GLY A 339 10.84 -5.44 -21.31
CA GLY A 339 12.01 -5.02 -20.56
C GLY A 339 11.84 -5.13 -19.04
N ALA A 340 12.81 -4.59 -18.29
CA ALA A 340 12.84 -4.70 -16.83
C ALA A 340 11.57 -4.15 -16.15
N ILE A 341 10.97 -3.08 -16.69
CA ILE A 341 9.74 -2.50 -16.16
C ILE A 341 8.56 -3.49 -16.17
N GLY A 342 8.56 -4.50 -17.05
CA GLY A 342 7.56 -5.56 -17.06
C GLY A 342 7.50 -6.38 -15.76
N GLU A 343 8.60 -6.41 -15.00
CA GLU A 343 8.67 -7.11 -13.72
C GLU A 343 7.95 -6.39 -12.57
N TYR A 344 7.40 -5.19 -12.79
CA TYR A 344 6.79 -4.37 -11.74
C TYR A 344 5.60 -5.08 -11.09
N ASN A 345 4.70 -5.67 -11.88
CA ASN A 345 3.42 -6.19 -11.39
C ASN A 345 3.13 -7.65 -11.80
N GLY A 346 3.34 -8.02 -13.06
CA GLY A 346 2.87 -9.30 -13.64
C GLY A 346 3.36 -10.53 -12.89
N LYS A 347 4.65 -10.57 -12.53
CA LYS A 347 5.26 -11.69 -11.80
C LYS A 347 4.72 -11.93 -10.39
N PHE A 348 3.95 -10.98 -9.85
CA PHE A 348 3.35 -11.06 -8.51
C PHE A 348 1.89 -11.57 -8.52
N MET A 349 1.32 -11.87 -9.70
CA MET A 349 -0.07 -12.30 -9.90
C MET A 349 -0.33 -13.77 -9.50
N ALA A 350 0.10 -14.16 -8.30
CA ALA A 350 -0.18 -15.44 -7.67
C ALA A 350 -0.09 -15.33 -6.15
N ASN A 351 -0.90 -16.11 -5.42
CA ASN A 351 -0.88 -16.22 -3.96
C ASN A 351 -1.09 -14.89 -3.19
N GLN A 352 -1.78 -13.94 -3.80
CA GLN A 352 -2.11 -12.64 -3.21
C GLN A 352 -3.57 -12.30 -3.43
N MET A 353 -4.12 -11.46 -2.57
CA MET A 353 -5.50 -10.98 -2.62
C MET A 353 -5.51 -9.47 -2.90
N VAL A 354 -6.53 -9.02 -3.63
CA VAL A 354 -6.67 -7.61 -4.02
C VAL A 354 -7.29 -6.79 -2.89
N LEU A 355 -6.75 -5.59 -2.65
CA LEU A 355 -7.36 -4.54 -1.83
C LEU A 355 -7.63 -3.28 -2.66
N ARG A 356 -8.64 -2.50 -2.25
CA ARG A 356 -9.07 -1.29 -2.96
C ARG A 356 -9.25 -0.10 -2.01
N GLY A 357 -9.34 1.12 -2.56
CA GLY A 357 -9.77 2.31 -1.81
C GLY A 357 -8.69 3.26 -1.29
N GLY A 358 -7.45 2.82 -1.12
CA GLY A 358 -6.43 3.62 -0.42
C GLY A 358 -6.64 3.62 1.09
N CYS A 359 -5.67 4.15 1.84
CA CYS A 359 -5.78 4.29 3.28
C CYS A 359 -5.37 5.70 3.76
N ALA A 360 -5.49 5.93 5.07
CA ALA A 360 -5.26 7.24 5.68
C ALA A 360 -3.84 7.81 5.49
N VAL A 361 -2.89 6.96 5.04
CA VAL A 361 -1.51 7.35 4.74
C VAL A 361 -1.18 7.29 3.25
N THR A 362 -2.11 6.87 2.39
CA THR A 362 -1.88 6.88 0.95
C THR A 362 -1.84 8.32 0.43
N PRO A 363 -0.82 8.71 -0.36
CA PRO A 363 -0.71 10.07 -0.86
C PRO A 363 -1.93 10.54 -1.66
N ARG A 364 -2.37 11.78 -1.42
CA ARG A 364 -3.53 12.36 -2.12
C ARG A 364 -3.30 12.35 -3.63
N GLY A 365 -4.28 11.83 -4.38
CA GLY A 365 -4.22 11.75 -5.84
C GLY A 365 -3.45 10.53 -6.38
N HIS A 366 -2.91 9.66 -5.52
CA HIS A 366 -2.28 8.40 -5.95
C HIS A 366 -3.32 7.32 -6.32
N VAL A 367 -4.42 7.28 -5.57
CA VAL A 367 -5.48 6.28 -5.72
C VAL A 367 -6.55 6.74 -6.70
N ARG A 368 -7.19 5.75 -7.32
CA ARG A 368 -8.32 5.86 -8.24
C ARG A 368 -9.21 4.63 -8.06
N PRO A 369 -10.46 4.66 -8.58
CA PRO A 369 -11.36 3.52 -8.50
C PRO A 369 -10.82 2.24 -9.11
N THR A 370 -9.87 2.27 -10.05
CA THR A 370 -9.27 1.09 -10.69
C THR A 370 -8.01 0.57 -10.00
N TYR A 371 -7.46 1.29 -9.00
CA TYR A 371 -6.19 0.93 -8.35
C TYR A 371 -6.26 -0.44 -7.66
N ARG A 372 -5.37 -1.37 -8.03
CA ARG A 372 -5.31 -2.72 -7.45
C ARG A 372 -4.10 -2.84 -6.55
N ASN A 373 -4.29 -2.64 -5.24
CA ASN A 373 -3.28 -3.02 -4.26
C ASN A 373 -3.36 -4.52 -4.02
N PHE A 374 -2.25 -5.16 -3.62
CA PHE A 374 -2.21 -6.60 -3.46
C PHE A 374 -1.21 -7.01 -2.37
N PHE A 375 -1.62 -7.98 -1.56
CA PHE A 375 -0.77 -8.57 -0.51
C PHE A 375 -1.10 -10.05 -0.30
N PRO A 376 -0.18 -10.83 0.29
CA PRO A 376 -0.48 -12.16 0.79
C PRO A 376 -1.66 -12.15 1.78
N PRO A 377 -2.48 -13.21 1.83
CA PRO A 377 -3.72 -13.21 2.61
C PRO A 377 -3.50 -13.16 4.13
N ASP A 378 -2.31 -13.50 4.63
CA ASP A 378 -1.93 -13.46 6.04
C ASP A 378 -1.30 -12.13 6.47
N ALA A 379 -1.10 -11.20 5.54
CA ALA A 379 -0.42 -9.95 5.78
C ALA A 379 -1.29 -8.98 6.60
N ARG A 380 -0.71 -8.33 7.62
CA ARG A 380 -1.45 -7.49 8.61
C ARG A 380 -0.84 -6.12 8.88
N TRP A 381 0.41 -5.87 8.52
CA TRP A 381 1.09 -4.62 8.87
C TRP A 381 0.64 -3.42 8.04
N MET A 382 0.15 -3.67 6.82
CA MET A 382 -0.51 -2.65 6.01
C MET A 382 -1.79 -2.16 6.68
N PHE A 383 -2.24 -0.97 6.28
CA PHE A 383 -3.50 -0.38 6.72
C PHE A 383 -4.71 -1.04 6.04
N GLY A 384 -4.84 -2.37 6.19
CA GLY A 384 -5.91 -3.19 5.64
C GLY A 384 -7.09 -3.32 6.60
N GLY A 385 -8.30 -3.13 6.09
CA GLY A 385 -9.58 -3.19 6.80
C GLY A 385 -10.64 -3.93 5.99
N ILE A 386 -11.91 -3.75 6.37
CA ILE A 386 -13.02 -4.57 5.88
C ILE A 386 -14.16 -3.68 5.40
N ARG A 387 -14.69 -3.97 4.21
CA ARG A 387 -16.03 -3.55 3.79
C ARG A 387 -16.85 -4.79 3.48
N LEU A 388 -18.11 -4.80 3.94
CA LEU A 388 -19.01 -5.92 3.72
C LEU A 388 -19.78 -5.78 2.41
N ALA A 389 -20.12 -6.92 1.84
CA ALA A 389 -21.02 -7.07 0.72
C ALA A 389 -22.04 -8.18 1.00
N GLU A 390 -23.17 -8.15 0.32
CA GLU A 390 -24.14 -9.26 0.31
C GLU A 390 -24.78 -9.44 -1.06
N ASP A 391 -25.20 -10.66 -1.36
CA ASP A 391 -25.97 -10.96 -2.56
C ASP A 391 -27.44 -10.61 -2.33
N LEU A 392 -28.11 -10.05 -3.34
CA LEU A 392 -29.54 -9.79 -3.32
C LEU A 392 -30.25 -10.90 -4.11
N GLN A 393 -31.37 -11.39 -3.58
CA GLN A 393 -32.17 -12.45 -4.21
C GLN A 393 -33.19 -11.92 -5.20
#